data_AF-A0A7K4JTH0-F1
#
_entry.id   AF-A0A7K4JTH0-F1
#
_cell.length_a   1.000
_cell.length_b   1.000
_cell.length_c   1.000
_cell.angle_alpha   90.00
_cell.angle_beta   90.00
_cell.angle_gamma   90.00
#
_symmetry.space_group_name_H-M   'P 1'
#
loop_
_entity.id
_entity.type
_entity.pdbx_description
1 polymer ?
#
loop_
_entity_poly.entity_id
_entity_poly.type
_entity_poly.pdbx_seq_one_letter_code
_entity_poly.pdbx_strand_id
1 'polypeptide(L)'
;NQDLDSITFFAFSLIDGYISIVMDAETQKRFPSDLLLTSSTGELWRMVRIGGQPLGFDECGIVAQIAEPLAAADISAYYISTFNFDHALV
;
A
#
# COMPACT_ATOMS: atom_id res chain seq x y z
N ASN A 1 -25.82 -3.91 -2.67
CA ASN A 1 -24.99 -3.00 -1.86
C ASN A 1 -23.78 -3.76 -1.38
N GLN A 2 -22.79 -3.92 -2.26
CA GLN A 2 -21.48 -4.47 -1.88
C GLN A 2 -20.71 -3.37 -1.17
N ASP A 3 -20.01 -3.75 -0.11
CA ASP A 3 -19.09 -2.94 0.69
C ASP A 3 -18.17 -2.08 -0.20
N LEU A 4 -18.55 -0.82 -0.42
CA LEU A 4 -17.71 0.19 -1.06
C LEU A 4 -16.58 0.67 -0.13
N ASP A 5 -16.56 0.21 1.14
CA ASP A 5 -15.67 0.68 2.18
C ASP A 5 -14.37 -0.16 2.31
N SER A 6 -14.22 -1.26 1.56
CA SER A 6 -13.03 -2.11 1.63
C SER A 6 -12.50 -2.51 0.25
N ILE A 7 -11.17 -2.52 0.10
CA ILE A 7 -10.47 -2.93 -1.12
C ILE A 7 -9.70 -4.22 -0.86
N THR A 8 -9.79 -5.18 -1.78
CA THR A 8 -8.93 -6.37 -1.75
C THR A 8 -7.53 -6.00 -2.23
N PHE A 9 -6.57 -5.99 -1.31
CA PHE A 9 -5.17 -5.73 -1.63
C PHE A 9 -4.24 -6.60 -0.78
N PHE A 10 -3.33 -7.30 -1.44
CA PHE A 10 -2.29 -8.11 -0.82
C PHE A 10 -1.02 -8.02 -1.67
N ALA A 11 0.09 -7.62 -1.07
CA ALA A 11 1.39 -7.57 -1.73
C ALA A 11 2.37 -8.48 -1.00
N PHE A 12 3.15 -9.25 -1.76
CA PHE A 12 4.25 -10.06 -1.29
C PHE A 12 5.45 -9.82 -2.19
N SER A 13 6.62 -9.60 -1.60
CA SER A 13 7.88 -9.55 -2.32
C SER A 13 8.95 -10.35 -1.59
N LEU A 14 9.84 -10.97 -2.38
CA LEU A 14 11.08 -11.58 -1.94
C LEU A 14 12.20 -10.97 -2.78
N ILE A 15 12.96 -10.05 -2.18
CA ILE A 15 14.02 -9.31 -2.85
C ILE A 15 15.29 -9.46 -2.02
N ASP A 16 16.36 -9.97 -2.62
CA ASP A 16 17.66 -10.20 -1.97
C ASP A 16 17.57 -11.00 -0.65
N GLY A 17 16.64 -11.96 -0.60
CA GLY A 17 16.41 -12.80 0.59
C GLY A 17 15.51 -12.16 1.66
N TYR A 18 15.12 -10.90 1.49
CA TYR A 18 14.19 -10.21 2.38
C TYR A 18 12.75 -10.39 1.91
N ILE A 19 11.88 -10.83 2.84
CA ILE A 19 10.44 -10.93 2.62
C ILE A 19 9.77 -9.64 3.09
N SER A 20 8.89 -9.08 2.28
CA SER A 20 7.98 -8.00 2.66
C SER A 20 6.55 -8.36 2.31
N ILE A 21 5.61 -8.03 3.19
CA ILE A 21 4.19 -8.33 3.03
C ILE A 21 3.35 -7.13 3.42
N VAL A 22 2.41 -6.74 2.55
CA VAL A 22 1.35 -5.76 2.85
C VAL A 22 0.01 -6.49 2.74
N MET A 23 -0.79 -6.44 3.80
CA MET A 23 -2.10 -7.08 3.88
C MET A 23 -3.03 -6.29 4.80
N ASP A 24 -4.34 -6.56 4.70
CA ASP A 24 -5.31 -6.04 5.65
C ASP A 24 -5.30 -6.80 6.99
N ALA A 25 -5.82 -6.15 8.04
CA ALA A 25 -5.83 -6.68 9.39
C ALA A 25 -6.70 -7.94 9.56
N GLU A 26 -7.74 -8.13 8.75
CA GLU A 26 -8.58 -9.33 8.81
C GLU A 26 -7.85 -10.54 8.19
N THR A 27 -7.15 -10.32 7.08
CA THR A 27 -6.29 -11.34 6.46
C THR A 27 -5.15 -11.75 7.39
N GLN A 28 -4.55 -10.82 8.14
CA GLN A 28 -3.49 -11.12 9.11
C GLN A 28 -3.94 -12.14 10.16
N LYS A 29 -5.19 -12.07 10.64
CA LYS A 29 -5.73 -13.01 11.66
C LYS A 29 -5.81 -14.46 11.18
N ARG A 30 -5.70 -14.70 9.88
CA ARG A 30 -5.72 -16.04 9.27
C ARG A 30 -4.36 -16.72 9.33
N PHE A 31 -3.29 -15.97 9.60
CA PHE A 31 -1.95 -16.53 9.76
C PHE A 31 -1.75 -17.05 11.19
N PRO A 32 -0.88 -18.07 11.37
CA PRO A 32 -0.51 -18.50 12.71
C PRO A 32 0.09 -17.34 13.51
N SER A 33 -0.26 -17.28 14.80
CA SER A 33 0.27 -16.28 15.72
C SER A 33 1.81 -16.35 15.80
N ASP A 34 2.44 -15.21 16.09
CA ASP A 34 3.88 -15.06 16.35
C ASP A 34 4.84 -15.36 15.17
N LEU A 35 4.32 -15.54 13.95
CA LEU A 35 5.16 -15.72 12.75
C LEU A 35 5.38 -14.44 11.95
N LEU A 36 4.42 -13.51 11.96
CA LEU A 36 4.50 -12.25 11.24
C LEU A 36 5.14 -11.18 12.13
N LEU A 37 6.24 -10.60 11.66
CA LEU A 37 6.97 -9.53 12.35
C LEU A 37 6.52 -8.17 11.80
N THR A 38 6.24 -7.23 12.70
CA THR A 38 5.89 -5.84 12.34
C THR A 38 6.64 -4.86 13.23
N SER A 39 7.00 -3.71 12.68
CA SER A 39 7.58 -2.58 13.42
C SER A 39 6.51 -1.58 13.90
N SER A 40 5.23 -1.82 13.61
CA SER A 40 4.12 -0.97 14.04
C SER A 40 3.94 -1.01 15.56
N THR A 41 3.69 0.17 16.15
CA THR A 41 3.37 0.33 17.58
C THR A 41 1.85 0.38 17.85
N GLY A 42 1.03 -0.09 16.91
CA GLY A 42 -0.43 -0.16 17.04
C GLY A 42 -1.21 0.66 16.00
N GLU A 43 -0.57 1.60 15.32
CA GLU A 43 -1.15 2.29 14.18
C GLU A 43 -0.93 1.48 12.89
N LEU A 44 -1.99 1.40 12.08
CA LEU A 44 -2.01 0.74 10.78
C LEU A 44 -2.13 1.78 9.67
N TRP A 45 -1.76 1.36 8.47
CA TRP A 45 -1.75 2.21 7.28
C TRP A 45 -3.12 2.26 6.61
N ARG A 46 -3.48 3.43 6.07
CA ARG A 46 -4.62 3.61 5.17
C ARG A 46 -4.14 3.73 3.74
N MET A 47 -4.90 3.13 2.82
CA MET A 47 -4.57 3.15 1.40
C MET A 47 -5.28 4.29 0.68
N VAL A 48 -4.53 5.07 -0.09
CA VAL A 48 -5.01 5.98 -1.12
C VAL A 48 -4.71 5.35 -2.48
N ARG A 49 -5.75 4.88 -3.17
CA ARG A 49 -5.62 4.37 -4.55
C ARG A 49 -5.66 5.54 -5.54
N ILE A 50 -4.71 5.54 -6.46
CA ILE A 50 -4.47 6.60 -7.44
C ILE A 50 -4.78 6.08 -8.84
N GLY A 51 -5.49 6.89 -9.62
CA GLY A 51 -5.94 6.58 -10.97
C GLY A 51 -7.43 6.20 -11.04
N GLY A 52 -8.19 6.95 -11.84
CA GLY A 52 -9.59 6.63 -12.17
C GLY A 52 -9.74 5.65 -13.32
N GLN A 53 -8.67 5.44 -14.10
CA GLN A 53 -8.51 4.50 -15.21
C GLN A 53 -7.08 3.92 -15.14
N PRO A 54 -6.76 2.85 -15.88
CA PRO A 54 -5.40 2.33 -15.96
C PRO A 54 -4.38 3.41 -16.35
N LEU A 55 -3.35 3.59 -15.52
CA LEU A 55 -2.33 4.64 -15.68
C LEU A 55 -1.36 4.36 -16.85
N GLY A 56 -1.17 3.09 -17.21
CA GLY A 56 -0.15 2.69 -18.18
C GLY A 56 1.25 2.93 -17.64
N PHE A 57 2.23 3.07 -18.54
CA PHE A 57 3.66 3.17 -18.18
C PHE A 57 4.36 4.41 -18.76
N ASP A 58 3.66 5.21 -19.58
CA ASP A 58 4.24 6.36 -20.28
C ASP A 58 3.95 7.70 -19.58
N GLU A 59 2.94 7.74 -18.69
CA GLU A 59 2.59 8.94 -17.95
C GLU A 59 3.57 9.20 -16.81
N CYS A 60 4.26 10.34 -16.88
CA CYS A 60 5.22 10.77 -15.87
C CYS A 60 4.60 11.72 -14.84
N GLY A 61 5.18 11.77 -13.64
CA GLY A 61 4.80 12.74 -12.60
C GLY A 61 3.69 12.28 -11.64
N ILE A 62 3.10 11.10 -11.86
CA ILE A 62 2.04 10.54 -11.01
C ILE A 62 2.52 10.34 -9.56
N VAL A 63 3.75 9.86 -9.38
CA VAL A 63 4.32 9.69 -8.03
C VAL A 63 4.65 11.05 -7.41
N ALA A 64 5.19 11.99 -8.19
CA ALA A 64 5.60 13.31 -7.71
C ALA A 64 4.41 14.11 -7.15
N GLN A 65 3.28 14.14 -7.87
CA GLN A 65 2.06 14.84 -7.41
C GLN A 65 1.49 14.30 -6.09
N ILE A 66 1.86 13.09 -5.67
CA ILE A 66 1.45 12.50 -4.39
C ILE A 66 2.55 12.66 -3.33
N ALA A 67 3.79 12.34 -3.66
CA ALA A 67 4.90 12.35 -2.72
C ALA A 67 5.29 13.76 -2.26
N GLU A 68 5.28 14.75 -3.16
CA GLU A 68 5.64 16.13 -2.84
C GLU A 68 4.75 16.76 -1.75
N PRO A 69 3.41 16.77 -1.86
CA PRO A 69 2.56 17.34 -0.82
C PRO A 69 2.60 16.55 0.49
N LEU A 70 2.76 15.21 0.46
CA LEU A 70 2.91 14.41 1.66
C LEU A 70 4.22 14.72 2.39
N ALA A 71 5.32 14.86 1.65
CA ALA A 71 6.61 15.27 2.20
C ALA A 71 6.56 16.70 2.77
N ALA A 72 5.88 17.64 2.08
CA ALA A 72 5.70 19.00 2.58
C ALA A 72 4.87 19.06 3.88
N ALA A 73 4.01 18.06 4.11
CA ALA A 73 3.21 17.91 5.32
C ALA A 73 3.88 17.02 6.39
N ASP A 74 5.11 16.53 6.17
CA ASP A 74 5.82 15.58 7.04
C ASP A 74 5.04 14.28 7.30
N ILE A 75 4.32 13.79 6.28
CA ILE A 75 3.56 12.54 6.33
C ILE A 75 4.37 11.44 5.64
N SER A 76 4.73 10.42 6.40
CA SER A 76 5.40 9.22 5.87
C SER A 76 4.45 8.42 5.00
N ALA A 77 4.95 7.90 3.88
CA ALA A 77 4.16 7.06 2.98
C ALA A 77 4.97 5.93 2.35
N TYR A 78 4.37 4.74 2.21
CA TYR A 78 4.83 3.74 1.26
C TYR A 78 4.09 3.89 -0.06
N TYR A 79 4.76 3.60 -1.18
CA TYR A 79 4.16 3.71 -2.51
C TYR A 79 4.36 2.41 -3.28
N ILE A 80 3.26 1.83 -3.78
CA ILE A 80 3.26 0.58 -4.55
C ILE A 80 2.49 0.78 -5.85
N SER A 81 3.21 0.75 -6.96
CA SER A 81 2.63 0.69 -8.29
C SER A 81 2.23 -0.75 -8.63
N THR A 82 1.01 -0.91 -9.12
CA THR A 82 0.53 -2.15 -9.75
C THR A 82 0.42 -1.94 -11.26
N PHE A 83 0.01 -2.97 -12.00
CA PHE A 83 -0.09 -2.87 -13.46
C PHE A 83 -1.01 -1.73 -13.96
N ASN A 84 -2.10 -1.43 -13.23
CA ASN A 84 -3.08 -0.44 -13.66
C ASN A 84 -3.15 0.79 -12.76
N PHE A 85 -2.82 0.66 -11.48
CA PHE A 85 -3.07 1.70 -10.46
C PHE A 85 -1.91 1.81 -9.51
N ASP A 86 -1.76 2.99 -8.95
CA ASP A 86 -0.80 3.27 -7.90
C ASP A 86 -1.49 3.32 -6.54
N HIS A 87 -0.75 3.00 -5.48
CA HIS A 87 -1.28 2.90 -4.12
C HIS A 87 -0.29 3.55 -3.15
N ALA A 88 -0.72 4.60 -2.46
CA ALA A 88 0.00 5.18 -1.34
C ALA A 88 -0.56 4.64 -0.02
N LEU A 89 0.29 4.21 0.90
CA LEU A 89 -0.05 3.83 2.26
C LEU A 89 0.43 4.94 3.19
N VAL A 90 -0.47 5.58 3.93
CA VAL A 90 -0.21 6.68 4.88
C VAL A 90 -0.76 6.38 6.27
#